data_AF-A0A535HFN0-F1
#
_entry.id   AF-A0A535HFN0-F1
#
_cell.length_a   1.000
_cell.length_b   1.000
_cell.length_c   1.000
_cell.angle_alpha   90.00
_cell.angle_beta   90.00
_cell.angle_gamma   90.00
#
_symmetry.space_group_name_H-M   'P 1'
#
loop_
_entity.id
_entity.type
_entity.pdbx_description
1 polymer ?
#
loop_
_entity_poly.entity_id
_entity_poly.type
_entity_poly.pdbx_seq_one_letter_code
_entity_poly.pdbx_strand_id
1 'polypeptide(L)'
;MSSLIDIAFPYRRRRSYGAASFAFTFLVLLFEVELLAFVGVAIAARQLQLWWDLQPIVFPTACLVSLAGAAVFWWRARSWSKQRVETLEAWARGGATFGQQLAQERD
;
A
#
# COMPACT_ATOMS: atom_id res chain seq x y z
N MET A 1 -6.55 20.62 -9.26
CA MET A 1 -7.40 19.42 -9.26
C MET A 1 -6.51 18.21 -9.03
N SER A 2 -6.72 17.44 -7.97
CA SER A 2 -5.92 16.23 -7.66
C SER A 2 -6.48 15.03 -8.43
N SER A 3 -5.62 14.31 -9.13
CA SER A 3 -5.98 13.08 -9.86
C SER A 3 -6.01 11.88 -8.92
N LEU A 4 -6.85 10.86 -9.19
CA LEU A 4 -6.87 9.56 -8.50
C LEU A 4 -5.48 8.90 -8.46
N ILE A 5 -4.68 9.12 -9.50
CA ILE A 5 -3.31 8.64 -9.61
C ILE A 5 -2.39 9.32 -8.58
N ASP A 6 -2.64 10.59 -8.25
CA ASP A 6 -1.86 11.32 -7.23
C ASP A 6 -2.17 10.83 -5.81
N ILE A 7 -3.36 10.25 -5.59
CA ILE A 7 -3.78 9.65 -4.31
C ILE A 7 -3.20 8.24 -4.17
N ALA A 8 -3.20 7.47 -5.26
CA ALA A 8 -2.65 6.11 -5.31
C ALA A 8 -1.12 6.07 -5.26
N PHE A 9 -0.42 7.07 -5.82
CA PHE A 9 1.06 7.10 -5.89
C PHE A 9 1.65 8.39 -5.29
N PRO A 10 1.67 8.53 -3.96
CA PRO A 10 2.16 9.75 -3.28
C PRO A 10 3.66 10.06 -3.53
N TYR A 11 4.44 9.09 -4.03
CA TYR A 11 5.85 9.27 -4.38
C TYR A 11 6.06 10.28 -5.52
N ARG A 12 5.08 10.49 -6.41
CA ARG A 12 5.21 11.40 -7.56
C ARG A 12 5.26 12.88 -7.16
N ARG A 13 4.86 13.22 -5.93
CA ARG A 13 4.71 14.62 -5.48
C ARG A 13 5.45 14.96 -4.18
N ARG A 14 6.37 14.10 -3.71
CA ARG A 14 7.06 14.26 -2.40
C ARG A 14 6.07 14.48 -1.24
N ARG A 15 4.86 13.88 -1.30
CA ARG A 15 3.88 13.97 -0.21
C ARG A 15 3.97 12.72 0.66
N SER A 16 3.83 12.91 1.96
CA SER A 16 3.75 11.82 2.93
C SER A 16 2.55 10.92 2.62
N TYR A 17 2.70 9.61 2.88
CA TYR A 17 1.60 8.66 2.79
C TYR A 17 0.53 9.04 3.82
N GLY A 18 -0.54 9.66 3.35
CA GLY A 18 -1.60 10.23 4.18
C GLY A 18 -2.78 9.28 4.38
N ALA A 19 -3.73 9.69 5.21
CA ALA A 19 -4.95 8.92 5.50
C ALA A 19 -5.77 8.58 4.24
N ALA A 20 -5.74 9.43 3.21
CA ALA A 20 -6.42 9.19 1.94
C ALA A 20 -5.79 8.02 1.14
N SER A 21 -4.47 7.94 1.08
CA SER A 21 -3.76 6.84 0.42
C SER A 21 -3.94 5.52 1.20
N PHE A 22 -3.99 5.59 2.54
CA PHE A 22 -4.34 4.44 3.38
C PHE A 22 -5.76 3.93 3.11
N ALA A 23 -6.76 4.82 3.12
CA ALA A 23 -8.14 4.46 2.85
C ALA A 23 -8.32 3.88 1.44
N PHE A 24 -7.62 4.43 0.44
CA PHE A 24 -7.60 3.88 -0.91
C PHE A 24 -7.03 2.47 -0.95
N THR A 25 -5.84 2.24 -0.37
CA THR A 25 -5.24 0.90 -0.28
C THR A 25 -6.15 -0.09 0.46
N PHE A 26 -6.77 0.35 1.56
CA PHE A 26 -7.72 -0.47 2.30
C PHE A 26 -8.92 -0.89 1.45
N LEU A 27 -9.56 0.06 0.75
CA LEU A 27 -10.72 -0.23 -0.09
C LEU A 27 -10.37 -1.16 -1.25
N VAL A 28 -9.22 -0.96 -1.88
CA VAL A 28 -8.73 -1.84 -2.96
C VAL A 28 -8.53 -3.26 -2.44
N LEU A 29 -7.84 -3.43 -1.31
CA LEU A 29 -7.62 -4.74 -0.70
C LEU A 29 -8.94 -5.40 -0.28
N LEU A 30 -9.87 -4.63 0.31
CA LEU A 30 -11.16 -5.15 0.73
C LEU A 30 -11.94 -5.70 -0.46
N PHE A 31 -11.97 -4.94 -1.56
CA PHE A 31 -12.65 -5.38 -2.77
C PHE A 31 -11.98 -6.60 -3.42
N GLU A 32 -10.66 -6.65 -3.46
CA GLU A 32 -9.93 -7.81 -4.00
C GLU A 32 -10.18 -9.07 -3.17
N VAL A 33 -10.12 -8.98 -1.83
CA VAL A 33 -10.34 -10.13 -0.95
C VAL A 33 -11.79 -10.63 -1.05
N GLU A 34 -12.78 -9.73 -1.07
CA GLU A 34 -14.18 -10.11 -1.28
C GLU A 34 -14.40 -10.77 -2.64
N LEU A 35 -13.81 -10.22 -3.70
CA LEU A 35 -13.96 -10.76 -5.04
C LEU A 35 -13.30 -12.14 -5.17
N LEU A 36 -12.15 -12.33 -4.52
CA LEU A 36 -11.49 -13.65 -4.45
C LEU A 36 -12.34 -14.67 -3.69
N ALA A 37 -12.92 -14.27 -2.55
CA ALA A 37 -13.82 -15.10 -1.77
C ALA A 37 -15.08 -15.46 -2.57
N PHE A 38 -15.66 -14.50 -3.29
CA PHE A 38 -16.82 -14.70 -4.15
C PHE A 38 -16.53 -15.70 -5.27
N VAL A 39 -15.40 -15.54 -5.96
CA VAL A 39 -14.96 -16.48 -7.01
C VAL A 39 -14.73 -17.87 -6.41
N GLY A 40 -14.11 -17.97 -5.23
CA GLY A 40 -13.93 -19.23 -4.51
C GLY A 40 -15.26 -19.94 -4.22
N VAL A 41 -16.25 -19.21 -3.72
CA VAL A 41 -17.59 -19.75 -3.46
C VAL A 41 -18.30 -20.15 -4.75
N ALA A 42 -18.21 -19.34 -5.80
CA ALA A 42 -18.83 -19.62 -7.10
C ALA A 42 -18.28 -20.92 -7.73
N ILE A 43 -16.97 -21.15 -7.62
CA ILE A 43 -16.31 -22.36 -8.12
C ILE A 43 -16.67 -23.58 -7.26
N ALA A 44 -16.60 -23.46 -5.93
CA ALA A 44 -16.77 -24.59 -5.02
C ALA A 44 -18.22 -25.04 -4.87
N ALA A 45 -19.14 -24.10 -4.67
CA ALA A 45 -20.53 -24.40 -4.34
C ALA A 45 -21.46 -24.42 -5.57
N ARG A 46 -21.07 -23.73 -6.66
CA ARG A 46 -21.92 -23.46 -7.85
C ARG A 46 -23.30 -22.87 -7.53
N GLN A 47 -23.52 -22.42 -6.29
CA GLN A 47 -24.78 -21.89 -5.78
C GLN A 47 -24.51 -20.54 -5.12
N LEU A 48 -25.01 -19.48 -5.76
CA LEU A 48 -24.78 -18.09 -5.34
C LEU A 48 -25.51 -17.72 -4.03
N GLN A 49 -26.49 -18.51 -3.59
CA GLN A 49 -27.12 -18.30 -2.28
C GLN A 49 -26.13 -18.50 -1.12
N LEU A 50 -25.17 -19.42 -1.28
CA LEU A 50 -24.20 -19.72 -0.22
C LEU A 50 -23.30 -18.51 0.08
N TRP A 51 -23.10 -17.61 -0.89
CA TRP A 51 -22.37 -16.36 -0.68
C TRP A 51 -23.03 -15.47 0.39
N TRP A 52 -24.35 -15.34 0.34
CA TRP A 52 -25.11 -14.53 1.28
C TRP A 52 -25.09 -15.13 2.69
N ASP A 53 -25.09 -16.45 2.80
CA ASP A 53 -24.97 -17.15 4.09
C ASP A 53 -23.56 -17.04 4.69
N LEU A 54 -22.52 -16.96 3.85
CA LEU A 54 -21.14 -16.79 4.29
C LEU A 54 -20.72 -15.33 4.54
N GLN A 55 -21.46 -14.35 4.02
CA GLN A 55 -21.17 -12.92 4.21
C GLN A 55 -20.93 -12.49 5.68
N PRO A 56 -21.69 -12.99 6.68
CA PRO A 56 -21.44 -12.67 8.09
C PRO A 56 -20.03 -13.06 8.60
N ILE A 57 -19.38 -14.02 7.95
CA ILE A 57 -18.02 -14.48 8.29
C ILE A 57 -16.99 -13.85 7.34
N VAL A 58 -17.30 -13.81 6.04
CA VAL A 58 -16.40 -13.31 4.99
C VAL A 58 -16.16 -11.81 5.13
N PHE A 59 -17.19 -11.02 5.40
CA PHE A 59 -17.05 -9.56 5.53
C PHE A 59 -16.12 -9.12 6.67
N PRO A 60 -16.27 -9.59 7.93
CA PRO A 60 -15.36 -9.19 9.00
C PRO A 60 -13.94 -9.72 8.78
N THR A 61 -13.78 -10.92 8.22
CA THR A 61 -12.44 -11.45 7.90
C THR A 61 -11.76 -10.65 6.79
N ALA A 62 -12.48 -10.31 5.71
CA ALA A 62 -11.99 -9.45 4.64
C ALA A 62 -11.61 -8.06 5.17
N CYS A 63 -12.41 -7.47 6.06
CA CYS A 63 -12.08 -6.23 6.75
C CYS A 63 -10.78 -6.32 7.53
N LEU A 64 -10.61 -7.35 8.38
CA LEU A 64 -9.40 -7.52 9.20
C LEU A 64 -8.14 -7.73 8.35
N VAL A 65 -8.22 -8.57 7.32
CA VAL A 65 -7.10 -8.84 6.41
C VAL A 65 -6.71 -7.57 5.65
N SER A 66 -7.70 -6.83 5.15
CA SER A 66 -7.45 -5.60 4.39
C SER A 66 -6.89 -4.50 5.27
N LEU A 67 -7.35 -4.40 6.52
CA LEU A 67 -6.84 -3.44 7.50
C LEU A 67 -5.40 -3.77 7.89
N ALA A 68 -5.09 -5.06 8.13
CA ALA A 68 -3.74 -5.52 8.39
C ALA A 68 -2.80 -5.25 7.20
N GLY A 69 -3.24 -5.58 5.97
CA GLY A 69 -2.48 -5.34 4.75
C GLY A 69 -2.21 -3.85 4.51
N ALA A 70 -3.23 -3.01 4.66
CA ALA A 70 -3.10 -1.56 4.53
C ALA A 70 -2.19 -0.97 5.62
N ALA A 71 -2.26 -1.49 6.86
CA ALA A 71 -1.40 -1.04 7.96
C ALA A 71 0.08 -1.40 7.70
N VAL A 72 0.37 -2.61 7.24
CA VAL A 72 1.72 -3.03 6.86
C VAL A 72 2.23 -2.20 5.67
N PHE A 73 1.39 -1.97 4.67
CA PHE A 73 1.74 -1.13 3.52
C PHE A 73 2.04 0.30 3.95
N TRP A 74 1.24 0.88 4.85
CA TRP A 74 1.47 2.21 5.39
C TRP A 74 2.77 2.29 6.18
N TRP A 75 3.05 1.29 7.03
CA TRP A 75 4.31 1.20 7.76
C TRP A 75 5.51 1.19 6.80
N ARG A 76 5.45 0.35 5.75
CA ARG A 76 6.50 0.23 4.74
C ARG A 76 6.64 1.50 3.89
N ALA A 77 5.53 2.12 3.51
CA ALA A 77 5.55 3.38 2.78
C ALA A 77 6.16 4.50 3.64
N ARG A 78 5.93 4.48 4.96
CA ARG A 78 6.55 5.43 5.89
C ARG A 78 8.06 5.21 5.99
N SER A 79 8.54 3.96 6.05
CA SER A 79 9.99 3.69 6.07
C SER A 79 10.68 4.09 4.76
N TRP A 80 10.05 3.85 3.61
CA TRP A 80 10.56 4.30 2.32
C TRP A 80 10.59 5.82 2.17
N SER A 81 9.57 6.52 2.70
CA SER A 81 9.57 7.98 2.71
C SER A 81 10.70 8.54 3.59
N LYS A 82 10.98 7.93 4.75
CA LYS A 82 12.12 8.29 5.59
C LYS A 82 13.45 8.08 4.87
N GLN A 83 13.69 6.89 4.30
CA GLN A 83 14.93 6.61 3.56
C GLN A 83 15.17 7.62 2.43
N ARG A 84 14.14 7.95 1.66
CA ARG A 84 14.25 8.94 0.57
C ARG A 84 14.56 10.34 1.09
N VAL A 85 13.94 10.75 2.20
CA VAL A 85 14.23 12.04 2.84
C VAL A 85 15.66 12.05 3.39
N GLU A 86 16.10 10.99 4.07
CA GLU A 86 17.49 10.84 4.53
C GLU A 86 18.48 10.88 3.36
N THR A 87 18.16 10.22 2.24
CA THR A 87 19.01 10.29 1.04
C THR A 87 19.07 11.71 0.50
N LEU A 88 17.93 12.39 0.38
CA LEU A 88 17.87 13.77 -0.11
C LEU A 88 18.55 14.77 0.85
N GLU A 89 18.45 14.55 2.17
CA GLU A 89 19.18 15.31 3.17
C GLU A 89 20.69 15.03 3.11
N ALA A 90 21.11 13.79 2.88
CA ALA A 90 22.51 13.44 2.64
C ALA A 90 23.05 14.09 1.36
N TRP A 91 22.27 14.13 0.28
CA TRP A 91 22.61 14.86 -0.96
C TRP A 91 22.63 16.38 -0.75
N ALA A 92 21.74 16.93 0.09
CA ALA A 92 21.69 18.36 0.39
C ALA A 92 22.79 18.81 1.35
N ARG A 93 23.18 17.98 2.33
CA ARG A 93 24.31 18.23 3.25
C ARG A 93 25.67 17.93 2.60
N GLY A 94 25.75 16.94 1.71
CA GLY A 94 26.97 16.46 1.06
C GLY A 94 27.14 16.92 -0.39
N GLY A 95 26.63 18.11 -0.73
CA GLY A 95 26.59 18.64 -2.11
C GLY A 95 27.80 18.27 -2.98
N ALA A 96 27.54 17.76 -4.18
CA ALA A 96 28.47 17.27 -5.23
C ALA A 96 29.53 16.22 -4.83
N THR A 97 29.84 16.05 -3.55
CA THR A 97 30.94 15.22 -3.03
C THR A 97 30.46 13.85 -2.54
N PHE A 98 29.17 13.67 -2.26
CA PHE A 98 28.59 12.37 -1.90
C PHE A 98 28.72 11.31 -2.99
N GLY A 99 28.63 11.72 -4.27
CA GLY A 99 28.87 10.82 -5.41
C GLY A 99 30.33 10.35 -5.51
N GLN A 100 31.28 11.14 -5.01
CA GLN A 100 32.70 10.76 -4.96
C GLN A 100 33.00 9.85 -3.76
N GLN A 101 32.36 10.08 -2.61
CA GLN A 101 32.52 9.24 -1.42
C GLN A 101 31.95 7.82 -1.61
N LEU A 102 30.77 7.69 -2.25
CA LEU A 102 30.19 6.38 -2.59
C LEU A 102 31.00 5.60 -3.65
N ALA A 103 31.78 6.30 -4.48
CA ALA A 103 32.69 5.68 -5.43
C ALA A 103 33.96 5.17 -4.75
N GLN A 104 34.47 5.90 -3.74
CA GLN A 104 35.65 5.50 -2.95
C GLN A 104 35.37 4.37 -1.96
N GLU A 105 34.15 4.24 -1.44
CA GLU A 105 33.81 3.18 -0.47
C GLU A 105 33.56 1.81 -1.15
N ARG A 106 33.62 1.75 -2.48
CA ARG A 106 33.30 0.56 -3.29
C ARG A 106 34.53 -0.11 -3.93
N ASP A 107 35.72 0.48 -3.74
CA ASP A 107 37.03 -0.12 -4.00
C ASP A 107 37.67 -0.60 -2.69
#